data_AF-A0A5C7ZRV9-F1
#
_entry.id   AF-A0A5C7ZRV9-F1
#
_cell.length_a   1.000
_cell.length_b   1.000
_cell.length_c   1.000
_cell.angle_alpha   90.00
_cell.angle_beta   90.00
_cell.angle_gamma   90.00
#
_symmetry.space_group_name_H-M   'P 1'
#
loop_
_entity.id
_entity.type
_entity.pdbx_description
1 polymer ?
#
loop_
_entity_poly.entity_id
_entity_poly.type
_entity_poly.pdbx_seq_one_letter_code
_entity_poly.pdbx_strand_id
1 'polypeptide(L)'
;MRRLYTRCRCRAGDDGAASEPGARGGRGGGLQRLRVHRWARMGGDRAQLEPAFPCAPVEVCAGRPWRRPHRSWRTAQPPSVPHPWGHRPRTGRAARFTVGNDPGTGMRAALGLLIVLPLVQGCGPSNGESQGKAVWSGVPNAYATHFEFQVRGEERRVLVFGPEGRTDTVGKYLYRTAGTADHLPVPLERTVVLSTTHLSYFGALGAVDQVVGTSFTEQVRDPRFADAVRDGRLKEVSRADGVDRERLLALAPQVVFDYPFGRGDRGANAFTGTVMVAEYLEEHPLGRAEWVRFFGALLGVERRADSVFKAIEHRYDVLRGMRTHLTRSPQVLFASHWNGAWFAPAGNSYMATLINDAGGHYVFSDSVAAGNINLPLERLLVLGDTIDHLGVLLAASGPVDRATLVGGDPRVARLRCVREGAFLGNSATDDIFGAALLEPDEVLRDLRCIFHPGSCAGRKGRYFRAIPQ
;
A
#
# COMPACT_ATOMS: atom_id res chain seq x y z
N MET A 1 11.13 13.74 36.81
CA MET A 1 12.48 13.94 37.40
C MET A 1 13.41 14.53 36.33
N ARG A 2 14.52 15.21 36.69
CA ARG A 2 15.49 15.81 35.74
C ARG A 2 16.85 15.08 35.76
N ARG A 3 17.42 14.82 34.58
CA ARG A 3 18.86 14.72 34.18
C ARG A 3 18.86 14.41 32.64
N LEU A 4 19.64 15.09 31.77
CA LEU A 4 21.10 15.00 31.54
C LEU A 4 21.50 13.56 31.15
N TYR A 5 22.27 13.25 30.08
CA TYR A 5 23.40 13.91 29.38
C TYR A 5 23.54 13.29 27.95
N THR A 6 24.20 13.77 26.87
CA THR A 6 25.02 14.97 26.49
C THR A 6 24.91 15.19 24.95
N ARG A 7 25.57 16.20 24.35
CA ARG A 7 25.99 16.21 22.92
C ARG A 7 27.39 15.61 22.77
N CYS A 8 27.67 14.93 21.65
CA CYS A 8 29.05 14.71 21.18
C CYS A 8 29.37 15.63 19.98
N ARG A 9 30.55 16.26 20.01
CA ARG A 9 31.23 16.85 18.85
C ARG A 9 32.53 16.06 18.67
N CYS A 10 32.83 15.62 17.45
CA CYS A 10 34.22 15.29 17.09
C CYS A 10 34.92 16.59 16.65
N ARG A 11 36.22 16.69 16.93
CA ARG A 11 37.05 17.85 16.54
C ARG A 11 38.47 17.38 16.22
N ALA A 12 38.92 17.77 15.04
CA ALA A 12 40.30 17.86 14.56
C ALA A 12 40.27 18.98 13.50
N GLY A 13 41.20 19.92 13.40
CA GLY A 13 42.36 20.18 14.24
C GLY A 13 43.63 19.52 13.73
N ASP A 14 44.70 20.25 13.42
CA ASP A 14 44.90 21.72 13.25
C ASP A 14 46.00 21.87 12.15
N ASP A 15 46.46 23.02 11.63
CA ASP A 15 46.35 24.45 11.98
C ASP A 15 45.74 25.25 10.78
N GLY A 16 46.15 26.46 10.33
CA GLY A 16 47.19 27.38 10.80
C GLY A 16 47.27 28.74 10.08
N ALA A 17 47.49 29.78 10.91
CA ALA A 17 48.02 31.14 10.66
C ALA A 17 47.65 31.97 9.40
N ALA A 18 47.16 33.20 9.68
CA ALA A 18 47.39 34.45 8.91
C ALA A 18 46.80 34.57 7.46
N SER A 19 46.43 35.75 6.95
CA SER A 19 46.20 37.08 7.54
C SER A 19 45.46 37.98 6.54
N GLU A 20 44.54 38.84 6.97
CA GLU A 20 44.15 40.03 6.17
C GLU A 20 45.30 41.07 6.15
N PRO A 21 45.36 41.94 5.13
CA PRO A 21 44.83 43.28 5.37
C PRO A 21 44.14 43.96 4.17
N GLY A 22 43.05 44.68 4.46
CA GLY A 22 43.04 46.14 4.28
C GLY A 22 43.01 46.78 2.87
N ALA A 23 41.79 47.16 2.47
CA ALA A 23 41.40 48.55 2.12
C ALA A 23 41.69 49.18 0.72
N ARG A 24 40.61 49.78 0.18
CA ARG A 24 40.52 51.04 -0.62
C ARG A 24 41.11 51.12 -2.04
N GLY A 25 40.25 50.83 -3.03
CA GLY A 25 39.63 51.87 -3.89
C GLY A 25 40.42 52.53 -5.04
N GLY A 26 39.74 52.74 -6.18
CA GLY A 26 40.25 53.51 -7.33
C GLY A 26 39.22 53.57 -8.48
N ARG A 27 39.04 54.73 -9.12
CA ARG A 27 38.00 54.98 -10.15
C ARG A 27 38.55 54.81 -11.59
N GLY A 28 37.69 54.36 -12.51
CA GLY A 28 37.86 54.55 -13.97
C GLY A 28 37.36 53.34 -14.80
N GLY A 29 36.77 53.49 -15.99
CA GLY A 29 36.37 54.73 -16.67
C GLY A 29 36.51 54.69 -18.20
N GLY A 30 35.54 54.08 -18.91
CA GLY A 30 35.48 54.05 -20.38
C GLY A 30 35.01 52.69 -20.92
N LEU A 31 33.76 52.53 -21.36
CA LEU A 31 33.30 52.77 -22.75
C LEU A 31 33.96 51.87 -23.82
N GLN A 32 33.21 50.90 -24.35
CA GLN A 32 32.67 51.07 -25.72
C GLN A 32 31.50 50.13 -26.10
N ARG A 33 30.57 50.70 -26.87
CA ARG A 33 29.65 50.09 -27.86
C ARG A 33 28.66 49.00 -27.42
N LEU A 34 27.41 49.44 -27.28
CA LEU A 34 26.24 48.61 -27.61
C LEU A 34 26.29 48.13 -29.07
N ARG A 35 25.73 46.94 -29.33
CA ARG A 35 24.93 46.68 -30.54
C ARG A 35 23.53 46.24 -30.12
N VAL A 36 22.53 46.72 -30.85
CA VAL A 36 21.10 46.44 -30.60
C VAL A 36 20.63 45.37 -31.56
N HIS A 37 19.94 44.34 -31.06
CA HIS A 37 19.01 43.56 -31.89
C HIS A 37 17.64 43.40 -31.21
N ARG A 38 16.62 43.70 -32.02
CA ARG A 38 15.19 43.76 -31.70
C ARG A 38 14.63 42.51 -31.00
N TRP A 39 13.58 42.76 -30.21
CA TRP A 39 12.54 41.76 -29.92
C TRP A 39 11.89 41.18 -31.18
N ALA A 40 11.48 39.92 -31.07
CA ALA A 40 10.28 39.39 -31.73
C ALA A 40 9.46 38.62 -30.67
N ARG A 41 8.12 38.71 -30.72
CA ARG A 41 7.20 37.97 -29.83
C ARG A 41 6.63 36.76 -30.56
N MET A 42 6.62 35.60 -29.89
CA MET A 42 5.65 34.47 -29.94
C MET A 42 6.25 33.35 -29.07
N GLY A 43 5.52 32.51 -28.36
CA GLY A 43 4.10 32.50 -27.99
C GLY A 43 3.97 31.91 -26.56
N GLY A 44 2.77 31.90 -25.97
CA GLY A 44 2.61 31.48 -24.57
C GLY A 44 2.54 29.96 -24.41
N ASP A 45 3.61 29.34 -23.92
CA ASP A 45 3.56 27.94 -23.45
C ASP A 45 2.78 27.84 -22.14
N ARG A 46 1.74 27.00 -22.14
CA ARG A 46 1.12 26.51 -20.92
C ARG A 46 2.06 25.47 -20.32
N ALA A 47 2.54 25.71 -19.09
CA ALA A 47 3.19 24.66 -18.31
C ALA A 47 2.24 23.46 -18.19
N GLN A 48 2.61 22.35 -18.80
CA GLN A 48 1.85 21.11 -18.70
C GLN A 48 2.05 20.53 -17.29
N LEU A 49 0.94 20.16 -16.65
CA LEU A 49 0.96 19.47 -15.37
C LEU A 49 1.34 18.01 -15.61
N GLU A 50 2.64 17.71 -15.51
CA GLU A 50 3.15 16.33 -15.50
C GLU A 50 2.45 15.53 -14.40
N PRO A 51 1.68 14.46 -14.73
CA PRO A 51 0.76 13.90 -13.76
C PRO A 51 1.39 12.86 -12.83
N ALA A 52 1.07 12.90 -11.53
CA ALA A 52 1.21 11.72 -10.68
C ALA A 52 0.17 10.67 -11.08
N PHE A 53 0.63 9.44 -11.37
CA PHE A 53 -0.24 8.32 -11.72
C PHE A 53 -1.31 8.07 -10.64
N PRO A 54 -2.61 8.01 -11.00
CA PRO A 54 -3.61 7.43 -10.15
C PRO A 54 -3.41 5.92 -10.10
N CYS A 55 -3.96 5.26 -9.08
CA CYS A 55 -4.22 3.82 -9.16
C CYS A 55 -5.10 3.57 -10.40
N ALA A 56 -4.56 2.88 -11.40
CA ALA A 56 -5.19 2.77 -12.71
C ALA A 56 -6.56 2.07 -12.62
N PRO A 57 -7.60 2.58 -13.31
CA PRO A 57 -8.90 1.94 -13.34
C PRO A 57 -8.84 0.59 -14.06
N VAL A 58 -9.69 -0.34 -13.65
CA VAL A 58 -9.84 -1.65 -14.33
C VAL A 58 -10.62 -1.45 -15.63
N GLU A 59 -9.92 -1.29 -16.75
CA GLU A 59 -10.52 -1.38 -18.08
C GLU A 59 -10.47 -2.81 -18.62
N VAL A 60 -11.65 -3.37 -18.88
CA VAL A 60 -11.79 -4.65 -19.58
C VAL A 60 -11.48 -4.43 -21.06
N CYS A 61 -10.39 -5.02 -21.56
CA CYS A 61 -9.96 -4.89 -22.95
C CYS A 61 -10.96 -5.52 -23.94
N ALA A 62 -11.93 -4.72 -24.41
CA ALA A 62 -12.79 -5.05 -25.54
C ALA A 62 -11.96 -5.08 -26.84
N GLY A 63 -11.53 -6.28 -27.25
CA GLY A 63 -10.64 -6.47 -28.40
C GLY A 63 -11.23 -5.94 -29.71
N ARG A 64 -10.45 -5.13 -30.44
CA ARG A 64 -10.81 -4.68 -31.79
C ARG A 64 -10.54 -5.79 -32.83
N PRO A 65 -11.35 -5.93 -33.89
CA PRO A 65 -11.42 -7.15 -34.69
C PRO A 65 -10.28 -7.28 -35.71
N TRP A 66 -9.78 -8.51 -35.87
CA TRP A 66 -8.91 -8.89 -36.98
C TRP A 66 -9.66 -8.86 -38.32
N ARG A 67 -9.07 -8.17 -39.33
CA ARG A 67 -9.50 -8.28 -40.72
C ARG A 67 -8.89 -9.53 -41.37
N ARG A 68 -9.72 -10.46 -41.86
CA ARG A 68 -9.37 -11.42 -42.94
C ARG A 68 -10.56 -11.62 -43.91
N PRO A 69 -10.31 -12.05 -45.16
CA PRO A 69 -11.18 -11.71 -46.29
C PRO A 69 -12.31 -12.72 -46.59
N HIS A 70 -13.20 -12.32 -47.49
CA HIS A 70 -14.36 -13.10 -47.97
C HIS A 70 -14.02 -14.50 -48.48
N ARG A 71 -14.85 -15.47 -48.10
CA ARG A 71 -15.46 -16.45 -49.02
C ARG A 71 -16.86 -16.83 -48.49
N SER A 72 -17.78 -17.14 -49.40
CA SER A 72 -19.18 -17.49 -49.12
C SER A 72 -19.36 -19.00 -48.89
N TRP A 73 -20.49 -19.42 -48.30
CA TRP A 73 -21.56 -20.23 -48.94
C TRP A 73 -22.53 -20.85 -47.89
N ARG A 74 -23.82 -20.50 -48.02
CA ARG A 74 -25.07 -21.24 -47.70
C ARG A 74 -25.23 -22.10 -46.41
N THR A 75 -26.09 -21.58 -45.51
CA THR A 75 -27.28 -22.24 -44.90
C THR A 75 -27.25 -23.68 -44.37
N ALA A 76 -27.47 -23.83 -43.06
CA ALA A 76 -28.24 -24.93 -42.44
C ALA A 76 -28.90 -24.44 -41.13
N GLN A 77 -30.02 -25.05 -40.70
CA GLN A 77 -30.73 -24.75 -39.44
C GLN A 77 -30.56 -25.87 -38.41
N PRO A 78 -30.55 -25.57 -37.08
CA PRO A 78 -30.81 -26.54 -36.02
C PRO A 78 -32.32 -26.53 -35.59
N PRO A 79 -32.87 -27.66 -35.10
CA PRO A 79 -34.28 -27.80 -34.69
C PRO A 79 -34.55 -27.44 -33.21
N SER A 80 -35.78 -27.70 -32.74
CA SER A 80 -36.43 -27.03 -31.60
C SER A 80 -36.90 -27.96 -30.45
N VAL A 81 -36.81 -27.46 -29.18
CA VAL A 81 -37.89 -27.38 -28.14
C VAL A 81 -38.62 -28.69 -27.74
N PRO A 82 -38.72 -29.10 -26.44
CA PRO A 82 -39.63 -28.43 -25.50
C PRO A 82 -39.32 -28.42 -23.97
N HIS A 83 -40.14 -27.63 -23.25
CA HIS A 83 -40.30 -27.60 -21.78
C HIS A 83 -41.13 -28.78 -21.23
N PRO A 84 -41.29 -28.87 -19.90
CA PRO A 84 -42.66 -28.70 -19.36
C PRO A 84 -42.80 -27.72 -18.17
N TRP A 85 -44.06 -27.43 -17.82
CA TRP A 85 -44.55 -26.60 -16.71
C TRP A 85 -44.56 -27.44 -15.39
N GLY A 86 -44.71 -26.94 -14.15
CA GLY A 86 -44.93 -25.58 -13.64
C GLY A 86 -46.26 -25.46 -12.85
N HIS A 87 -46.22 -25.17 -11.53
CA HIS A 87 -47.35 -24.64 -10.72
C HIS A 87 -46.88 -24.06 -9.34
N ARG A 88 -47.79 -23.56 -8.48
CA ARG A 88 -47.53 -22.53 -7.44
C ARG A 88 -48.03 -22.88 -5.99
N PRO A 89 -47.72 -22.07 -4.94
CA PRO A 89 -47.55 -22.55 -3.55
C PRO A 89 -48.62 -22.09 -2.52
N ARG A 90 -48.48 -22.55 -1.25
CA ARG A 90 -49.02 -21.94 0.00
C ARG A 90 -48.20 -22.38 1.23
N THR A 91 -47.54 -21.47 1.98
CA THR A 91 -47.94 -20.84 3.28
C THR A 91 -48.09 -21.75 4.51
N GLY A 92 -47.43 -21.42 5.63
CA GLY A 92 -47.75 -21.94 6.97
C GLY A 92 -46.71 -21.61 8.06
N ARG A 93 -47.11 -21.10 9.23
CA ARG A 93 -46.21 -20.68 10.33
C ARG A 93 -46.02 -21.77 11.41
N ALA A 94 -44.88 -21.64 12.10
CA ALA A 94 -44.38 -22.37 13.27
C ALA A 94 -45.31 -22.53 14.50
N ALA A 95 -44.93 -23.47 15.37
CA ALA A 95 -45.21 -23.50 16.82
C ALA A 95 -44.02 -24.13 17.61
N ARG A 96 -44.02 -24.02 18.94
CA ARG A 96 -43.03 -24.58 19.90
C ARG A 96 -43.75 -25.17 21.12
N PHE A 97 -43.00 -25.84 22.01
CA PHE A 97 -43.38 -26.38 23.34
C PHE A 97 -44.23 -27.68 23.30
N THR A 98 -44.22 -28.55 24.32
CA THR A 98 -43.67 -28.43 25.70
C THR A 98 -43.05 -29.74 26.23
N VAL A 99 -42.31 -29.60 27.35
CA VAL A 99 -41.70 -30.61 28.25
C VAL A 99 -42.68 -31.70 28.75
N GLY A 100 -42.16 -32.89 29.08
CA GLY A 100 -42.80 -33.90 29.94
C GLY A 100 -41.80 -34.81 30.68
N ASN A 101 -41.94 -34.90 32.01
CA ASN A 101 -41.32 -35.90 32.91
C ASN A 101 -42.18 -37.20 32.93
N ASP A 102 -41.91 -38.31 33.63
CA ASP A 102 -41.13 -38.61 34.87
C ASP A 102 -40.67 -40.12 34.89
N PRO A 103 -39.96 -40.65 35.93
CA PRO A 103 -39.24 -41.93 35.87
C PRO A 103 -39.93 -43.17 36.51
N GLY A 104 -39.30 -44.36 36.40
CA GLY A 104 -39.80 -45.64 36.92
C GLY A 104 -38.73 -46.64 37.44
N THR A 105 -38.22 -46.38 38.64
CA THR A 105 -37.80 -47.32 39.73
C THR A 105 -37.19 -48.73 39.45
N GLY A 106 -35.93 -48.90 39.91
CA GLY A 106 -35.44 -50.07 40.68
C GLY A 106 -34.85 -51.30 39.94
N MET A 107 -34.17 -52.25 40.61
CA MET A 107 -33.41 -52.23 41.88
C MET A 107 -32.65 -53.57 42.07
N ARG A 108 -31.31 -53.55 42.19
CA ARG A 108 -30.43 -54.69 42.59
C ARG A 108 -30.49 -55.91 41.61
N ALA A 109 -29.56 -56.88 41.60
CA ALA A 109 -28.47 -57.23 42.51
C ALA A 109 -27.21 -57.67 41.72
N ALA A 110 -26.12 -57.96 42.44
CA ALA A 110 -24.88 -58.50 41.85
C ALA A 110 -24.77 -60.02 42.05
N LEU A 111 -24.09 -60.71 41.13
CA LEU A 111 -23.23 -61.86 41.43
C LEU A 111 -22.18 -62.00 40.32
N GLY A 112 -20.98 -62.49 40.64
CA GLY A 112 -19.89 -62.66 39.68
C GLY A 112 -19.63 -64.13 39.34
N LEU A 113 -19.01 -64.38 38.18
CA LEU A 113 -18.48 -65.69 37.81
C LEU A 113 -17.20 -65.50 36.95
N LEU A 114 -16.08 -66.06 37.39
CA LEU A 114 -14.93 -66.31 36.52
C LEU A 114 -15.22 -67.56 35.67
N ILE A 115 -14.68 -67.64 34.43
CA ILE A 115 -14.04 -68.87 33.89
C ILE A 115 -13.40 -68.64 32.50
N VAL A 116 -12.28 -69.33 32.25
CA VAL A 116 -11.54 -69.56 30.98
C VAL A 116 -10.93 -68.36 30.23
N LEU A 117 -9.59 -68.38 30.11
CA LEU A 117 -8.83 -67.76 29.01
C LEU A 117 -8.77 -68.71 27.79
N PRO A 118 -8.83 -68.18 26.56
CA PRO A 118 -8.12 -68.72 25.41
C PRO A 118 -6.81 -67.95 25.18
N LEU A 119 -5.68 -68.66 25.07
CA LEU A 119 -4.42 -68.10 24.57
C LEU A 119 -4.53 -67.86 23.06
N VAL A 120 -4.45 -66.61 22.63
CA VAL A 120 -4.27 -66.24 21.21
C VAL A 120 -2.96 -65.49 21.06
N GLN A 121 -2.01 -66.08 20.33
CA GLN A 121 -0.77 -65.39 19.96
C GLN A 121 -1.07 -64.37 18.85
N GLY A 122 -1.27 -63.12 19.23
CA GLY A 122 -1.33 -61.99 18.30
C GLY A 122 0.09 -61.56 17.89
N CYS A 123 0.35 -61.43 16.60
CA CYS A 123 1.61 -60.87 16.11
C CYS A 123 1.83 -59.47 16.67
N GLY A 124 3.06 -59.18 17.11
CA GLY A 124 3.40 -57.85 17.62
C GLY A 124 3.17 -56.78 16.55
N PRO A 125 2.64 -55.59 16.91
CA PRO A 125 2.50 -54.50 15.96
C PRO A 125 3.90 -54.08 15.50
N SER A 126 4.14 -54.10 14.19
CA SER A 126 5.28 -53.41 13.64
C SER A 126 5.12 -51.92 13.91
N ASN A 127 6.04 -51.34 14.67
CA ASN A 127 6.16 -49.88 14.81
C ASN A 127 6.69 -49.29 13.50
N GLY A 128 5.87 -49.38 12.45
CA GLY A 128 5.93 -48.46 11.34
C GLY A 128 5.50 -47.10 11.86
N GLU A 129 6.45 -46.33 12.40
CA GLU A 129 6.26 -44.91 12.65
C GLU A 129 5.84 -44.26 11.33
N SER A 130 4.55 -44.00 11.20
CA SER A 130 4.05 -43.11 10.17
C SER A 130 4.59 -41.73 10.51
N GLN A 131 5.74 -41.38 9.90
CA GLN A 131 6.28 -40.03 9.94
C GLN A 131 5.24 -39.09 9.32
N GLY A 132 4.34 -38.60 10.17
CA GLY A 132 3.29 -37.68 9.82
C GLY A 132 3.94 -36.43 9.27
N LYS A 133 3.93 -36.28 7.94
CA LYS A 133 4.56 -35.16 7.24
C LYS A 133 4.11 -33.88 7.92
N ALA A 134 5.05 -33.21 8.60
CA ALA A 134 4.72 -32.08 9.45
C ALA A 134 3.86 -31.08 8.67
N VAL A 135 2.73 -30.69 9.25
CA VAL A 135 1.79 -29.79 8.58
C VAL A 135 2.34 -28.37 8.66
N TRP A 136 2.14 -27.59 7.61
CA TRP A 136 2.49 -26.16 7.62
C TRP A 136 1.53 -25.43 8.55
N SER A 137 2.05 -24.80 9.61
CA SER A 137 1.28 -23.90 10.48
C SER A 137 1.52 -22.44 10.10
N GLY A 138 0.47 -21.63 10.11
CA GLY A 138 0.55 -20.19 9.88
C GLY A 138 1.05 -19.45 11.13
N VAL A 139 1.88 -18.43 10.91
CA VAL A 139 2.19 -17.40 11.90
C VAL A 139 1.23 -16.24 11.64
N PRO A 140 0.36 -15.87 12.58
CA PRO A 140 -0.69 -14.89 12.34
C PRO A 140 -0.12 -13.46 12.25
N ASN A 141 -0.58 -12.72 11.25
CA ASN A 141 -0.51 -11.27 11.20
C ASN A 141 -1.57 -10.64 12.12
N ALA A 142 -1.41 -9.36 12.45
CA ALA A 142 -2.38 -8.59 13.23
C ALA A 142 -3.43 -7.90 12.35
N TYR A 143 -3.03 -7.43 11.17
CA TYR A 143 -3.85 -6.67 10.22
C TYR A 143 -3.61 -7.06 8.76
N ALA A 144 -2.39 -7.44 8.36
CA ALA A 144 -2.06 -7.70 6.96
C ALA A 144 -2.71 -8.99 6.44
N THR A 145 -3.48 -8.86 5.36
CA THR A 145 -4.21 -9.98 4.74
C THR A 145 -3.53 -10.53 3.48
N HIS A 146 -2.62 -9.79 2.85
CA HIS A 146 -2.02 -10.14 1.56
C HIS A 146 -0.67 -10.87 1.64
N PHE A 147 -0.22 -11.26 2.84
CA PHE A 147 0.83 -12.27 3.01
C PHE A 147 0.54 -13.18 4.21
N GLU A 148 1.17 -14.35 4.24
CA GLU A 148 1.17 -15.24 5.41
C GLU A 148 2.52 -15.95 5.55
N PHE A 149 3.17 -15.78 6.70
CA PHE A 149 4.30 -16.61 7.08
C PHE A 149 3.83 -18.00 7.53
N GLN A 150 4.51 -19.06 7.10
CA GLN A 150 4.20 -20.42 7.50
C GLN A 150 5.47 -21.21 7.83
N VAL A 151 5.38 -22.09 8.83
CA VAL A 151 6.52 -22.87 9.34
C VAL A 151 6.24 -24.37 9.29
N ARG A 152 7.30 -25.17 9.14
CA ARG A 152 7.24 -26.65 9.18
C ARG A 152 8.56 -27.21 9.69
N GLY A 153 8.64 -27.53 10.99
CA GLY A 153 9.90 -27.90 11.64
C GLY A 153 10.90 -26.74 11.54
N GLU A 154 12.02 -26.94 10.85
CA GLU A 154 12.98 -25.86 10.53
C GLU A 154 12.64 -25.08 9.26
N GLU A 155 11.81 -25.62 8.35
CA GLU A 155 11.45 -24.92 7.12
C GLU A 155 10.62 -23.66 7.41
N ARG A 156 10.90 -22.60 6.64
CA ARG A 156 10.17 -21.33 6.66
C ARG A 156 9.72 -21.00 5.24
N ARG A 157 8.49 -20.51 5.09
CA ARG A 157 8.01 -19.92 3.85
C ARG A 157 7.15 -18.69 4.10
N VAL A 158 7.04 -17.85 3.09
CA VAL A 158 6.01 -16.82 3.02
C VAL A 158 5.15 -17.04 1.78
N LEU A 159 3.83 -16.97 1.95
CA LEU A 159 2.84 -16.88 0.89
C LEU A 159 2.49 -15.42 0.65
N VAL A 160 2.22 -15.05 -0.59
CA VAL A 160 1.76 -13.71 -0.98
C VAL A 160 0.51 -13.87 -1.83
N PHE A 161 -0.50 -13.06 -1.51
CA PHE A 161 -1.86 -13.17 -2.04
C PHE A 161 -2.23 -11.96 -2.90
N GLY A 162 -2.85 -12.21 -4.05
CA GLY A 162 -3.32 -11.16 -4.95
C GLY A 162 -4.73 -10.65 -4.60
N PRO A 163 -5.44 -10.01 -5.55
CA PRO A 163 -6.71 -9.32 -5.27
C PRO A 163 -7.85 -10.18 -4.72
N GLU A 164 -7.86 -11.49 -4.96
CA GLU A 164 -8.86 -12.40 -4.38
C GLU A 164 -8.46 -12.92 -2.97
N GLY A 165 -7.35 -12.42 -2.42
CA GLY A 165 -6.83 -12.86 -1.13
C GLY A 165 -6.39 -14.33 -1.18
N ARG A 166 -6.76 -15.11 -0.15
CA ARG A 166 -6.19 -16.45 0.08
C ARG A 166 -6.51 -17.50 -1.01
N THR A 167 -7.42 -17.21 -1.95
CA THR A 167 -7.66 -18.06 -3.15
C THR A 167 -6.69 -17.76 -4.30
N ASP A 168 -6.15 -16.54 -4.39
CA ASP A 168 -5.18 -16.12 -5.40
C ASP A 168 -3.76 -16.01 -4.79
N THR A 169 -3.00 -17.11 -4.84
CA THR A 169 -1.60 -17.12 -4.37
C THR A 169 -0.66 -16.70 -5.50
N VAL A 170 -0.32 -15.40 -5.55
CA VAL A 170 0.61 -14.84 -6.54
C VAL A 170 2.08 -15.16 -6.26
N GLY A 171 2.43 -15.52 -5.01
CA GLY A 171 3.80 -15.85 -4.61
C GLY A 171 3.90 -16.88 -3.48
N LYS A 172 4.93 -17.72 -3.53
CA LYS A 172 5.27 -18.71 -2.51
C LYS A 172 6.78 -18.87 -2.45
N TYR A 173 7.39 -18.48 -1.34
CA TYR A 173 8.85 -18.38 -1.22
C TYR A 173 9.33 -19.13 0.01
N LEU A 174 10.12 -20.19 -0.20
CA LEU A 174 10.92 -20.82 0.86
C LEU A 174 12.14 -19.96 1.16
N TYR A 175 12.54 -19.86 2.42
CA TYR A 175 13.70 -19.05 2.81
C TYR A 175 14.45 -19.67 4.00
N ARG A 176 15.78 -19.48 4.07
CA ARG A 176 16.63 -20.00 5.16
C ARG A 176 17.99 -19.29 5.23
N THR A 177 18.70 -19.47 6.35
CA THR A 177 19.96 -18.78 6.70
C THR A 177 21.19 -19.14 5.83
N ALA A 178 21.01 -19.96 4.78
CA ALA A 178 22.01 -20.24 3.75
C ALA A 178 21.28 -20.76 2.49
N GLY A 179 21.02 -19.90 1.51
CA GLY A 179 20.15 -20.22 0.36
C GLY A 179 20.56 -21.48 -0.44
N THR A 180 19.59 -22.07 -1.14
CA THR A 180 19.81 -23.05 -2.23
C THR A 180 19.14 -22.52 -3.49
N ALA A 181 19.22 -23.25 -4.61
CA ALA A 181 18.44 -22.92 -5.81
C ALA A 181 16.93 -22.76 -5.53
N ASP A 182 16.41 -23.44 -4.49
CA ASP A 182 14.99 -23.46 -4.11
C ASP A 182 14.62 -22.53 -2.94
N HIS A 183 15.60 -21.88 -2.31
CA HIS A 183 15.41 -21.06 -1.10
C HIS A 183 16.04 -19.68 -1.23
N LEU A 184 15.26 -18.64 -0.92
CA LEU A 184 15.82 -17.30 -0.72
C LEU A 184 16.85 -17.33 0.43
N PRO A 185 18.05 -16.76 0.23
CA PRO A 185 18.99 -16.57 1.33
C PRO A 185 18.47 -15.51 2.30
N VAL A 186 18.69 -15.72 3.59
CA VAL A 186 18.39 -14.75 4.65
C VAL A 186 19.65 -14.56 5.52
N PRO A 187 20.11 -13.32 5.77
CA PRO A 187 19.58 -12.07 5.24
C PRO A 187 19.76 -11.96 3.71
N LEU A 188 18.83 -11.26 3.05
CA LEU A 188 19.12 -10.68 1.75
C LEU A 188 20.07 -9.50 1.95
N GLU A 189 21.18 -9.51 1.24
CA GLU A 189 22.23 -8.50 1.29
C GLU A 189 22.26 -7.63 0.04
N ARG A 190 21.68 -8.10 -1.07
CA ARG A 190 21.77 -7.46 -2.38
C ARG A 190 20.48 -7.62 -3.18
N THR A 191 19.65 -6.59 -3.16
CA THR A 191 18.28 -6.62 -3.70
C THR A 191 18.01 -5.48 -4.68
N VAL A 192 16.99 -5.68 -5.52
CA VAL A 192 16.41 -4.64 -6.38
C VAL A 192 14.93 -4.51 -6.05
N VAL A 193 14.38 -3.29 -6.06
CA VAL A 193 12.95 -3.05 -5.80
C VAL A 193 12.30 -2.31 -6.98
N LEU A 194 11.28 -2.90 -7.60
CA LEU A 194 10.63 -2.30 -8.78
C LEU A 194 9.50 -1.32 -8.43
N SER A 195 9.13 -1.20 -7.15
CA SER A 195 8.33 -0.09 -6.61
C SER A 195 9.16 0.76 -5.66
N THR A 196 9.02 2.08 -5.76
CA THR A 196 9.58 3.04 -4.78
C THR A 196 8.91 2.91 -3.41
N THR A 197 7.67 2.41 -3.33
CA THR A 197 6.96 2.17 -2.04
C THR A 197 7.73 1.18 -1.15
N HIS A 198 8.41 0.20 -1.77
CA HIS A 198 9.15 -0.84 -1.06
C HIS A 198 10.38 -0.28 -0.30
N LEU A 199 10.97 0.83 -0.75
CA LEU A 199 12.15 1.45 -0.13
C LEU A 199 11.91 1.83 1.34
N SER A 200 10.68 2.25 1.67
CA SER A 200 10.29 2.67 3.03
C SER A 200 10.57 1.60 4.09
N TYR A 201 10.26 0.34 3.77
CA TYR A 201 10.46 -0.81 4.67
C TYR A 201 11.95 -1.09 4.92
N PHE A 202 12.78 -1.09 3.87
CA PHE A 202 14.25 -1.17 4.02
C PHE A 202 14.78 0.00 4.85
N GLY A 203 14.28 1.22 4.61
CA GLY A 203 14.63 2.42 5.36
C GLY A 203 14.32 2.31 6.86
N ALA A 204 13.14 1.80 7.25
CA ALA A 204 12.78 1.60 8.65
C ALA A 204 13.62 0.48 9.32
N LEU A 205 13.93 -0.57 8.58
CA LEU A 205 14.77 -1.69 9.02
C LEU A 205 16.27 -1.37 9.04
N GLY A 206 16.68 -0.21 8.52
CA GLY A 206 18.09 0.22 8.48
C GLY A 206 18.91 -0.49 7.39
N ALA A 207 18.24 -1.01 6.38
CA ALA A 207 18.77 -1.87 5.33
C ALA A 207 19.00 -1.11 4.00
N VAL A 208 19.33 0.18 4.07
CA VAL A 208 19.44 1.06 2.89
C VAL A 208 20.44 0.50 1.86
N ASP A 209 21.62 0.09 2.32
CA ASP A 209 22.69 -0.45 1.46
C ASP A 209 22.42 -1.87 0.93
N GLN A 210 21.35 -2.53 1.36
CA GLN A 210 20.89 -3.81 0.80
C GLN A 210 20.06 -3.62 -0.48
N VAL A 211 19.73 -2.39 -0.86
CA VAL A 211 19.04 -2.05 -2.12
C VAL A 211 20.04 -1.45 -3.11
N VAL A 212 20.32 -2.17 -4.20
CA VAL A 212 21.30 -1.77 -5.23
C VAL A 212 20.66 -1.30 -6.53
N GLY A 213 19.36 -1.53 -6.72
CA GLY A 213 18.59 -0.99 -7.83
C GLY A 213 17.14 -0.65 -7.49
N THR A 214 16.58 0.42 -8.08
CA THR A 214 15.16 0.79 -7.96
C THR A 214 14.57 1.33 -9.27
N SER A 215 13.25 1.32 -9.40
CA SER A 215 12.53 2.14 -10.39
C SER A 215 12.48 3.62 -9.98
N PHE A 216 12.28 4.52 -10.97
CA PHE A 216 11.87 5.93 -10.79
C PHE A 216 12.62 6.69 -9.67
N THR A 217 13.94 6.79 -9.77
CA THR A 217 14.81 7.41 -8.75
C THR A 217 14.49 8.89 -8.49
N GLU A 218 14.02 9.61 -9.51
CA GLU A 218 13.50 10.98 -9.44
C GLU A 218 12.25 11.13 -8.53
N GLN A 219 11.54 10.04 -8.25
CA GLN A 219 10.38 9.99 -7.35
C GLN A 219 10.74 9.60 -5.91
N VAL A 220 11.99 9.24 -5.63
CA VAL A 220 12.45 8.94 -4.27
C VAL A 220 12.46 10.22 -3.43
N ARG A 221 11.90 10.16 -2.22
CA ARG A 221 11.80 11.29 -1.27
C ARG A 221 12.58 11.07 0.01
N ASP A 222 12.80 9.83 0.43
CA ASP A 222 13.69 9.50 1.55
C ASP A 222 15.13 9.92 1.23
N PRO A 223 15.74 10.83 2.02
CA PRO A 223 17.06 11.36 1.72
C PRO A 223 18.14 10.28 1.70
N ARG A 224 17.99 9.19 2.45
CA ARG A 224 19.01 8.12 2.55
C ARG A 224 19.15 7.36 1.23
N PHE A 225 18.03 7.15 0.54
CA PHE A 225 17.99 6.53 -0.79
C PHE A 225 18.33 7.56 -1.89
N ALA A 226 17.91 8.82 -1.76
CA ALA A 226 18.31 9.88 -2.68
C ALA A 226 19.83 10.16 -2.66
N ASP A 227 20.45 10.08 -1.48
CA ASP A 227 21.90 10.12 -1.30
C ASP A 227 22.56 8.88 -1.94
N ALA A 228 22.02 7.67 -1.69
CA ALA A 228 22.51 6.45 -2.33
C ALA A 228 22.43 6.47 -3.87
N VAL A 229 21.42 7.13 -4.45
CA VAL A 229 21.34 7.38 -5.90
C VAL A 229 22.44 8.34 -6.35
N ARG A 230 22.64 9.45 -5.63
CA ARG A 230 23.66 10.47 -5.96
C ARG A 230 25.08 9.93 -5.89
N ASP A 231 25.37 9.11 -4.88
CA ASP A 231 26.64 8.39 -4.71
C ASP A 231 26.79 7.23 -5.71
N GLY A 232 25.71 6.88 -6.41
CA GLY A 232 25.67 5.76 -7.33
C GLY A 232 25.72 4.38 -6.68
N ARG A 233 25.48 4.26 -5.36
CA ARG A 233 25.29 2.98 -4.65
C ARG A 233 23.98 2.30 -5.04
N LEU A 234 22.92 3.09 -5.21
CA LEU A 234 21.62 2.69 -5.72
C LEU A 234 21.50 3.11 -7.18
N LYS A 235 21.28 2.17 -8.10
CA LYS A 235 21.08 2.47 -9.53
C LYS A 235 19.61 2.54 -9.91
N GLU A 236 19.27 3.37 -10.88
CA GLU A 236 17.96 3.28 -11.53
C GLU A 236 17.96 2.11 -12.52
N VAL A 237 17.05 1.15 -12.37
CA VAL A 237 16.92 -0.04 -13.23
C VAL A 237 15.65 -0.05 -14.07
N SER A 238 14.73 0.89 -13.84
CA SER A 238 13.38 0.83 -14.41
C SER A 238 12.73 2.21 -14.46
N ARG A 239 12.02 2.46 -15.56
CA ARG A 239 11.41 3.72 -15.97
C ARG A 239 10.09 3.45 -16.71
N ALA A 240 9.45 4.49 -17.26
CA ALA A 240 8.18 4.36 -18.00
C ALA A 240 8.26 3.51 -19.28
N ASP A 241 9.47 3.35 -19.85
CA ASP A 241 9.79 2.47 -20.99
C ASP A 241 10.08 1.01 -20.58
N GLY A 242 10.17 0.72 -19.29
CA GLY A 242 10.32 -0.64 -18.75
C GLY A 242 11.59 -0.84 -17.91
N VAL A 243 12.03 -2.10 -17.81
CA VAL A 243 13.18 -2.52 -16.98
C VAL A 243 14.43 -2.70 -17.85
N ASP A 244 15.51 -2.00 -17.51
CA ASP A 244 16.84 -2.18 -18.10
C ASP A 244 17.41 -3.53 -17.66
N ARG A 245 17.36 -4.50 -18.60
CA ARG A 245 17.81 -5.88 -18.38
C ARG A 245 19.31 -5.99 -18.15
N GLU A 246 20.11 -5.25 -18.93
CA GLU A 246 21.57 -5.36 -18.87
C GLU A 246 22.07 -4.81 -17.54
N ARG A 247 21.51 -3.69 -17.09
CA ARG A 247 21.80 -3.10 -15.77
C ARG A 247 21.27 -3.95 -14.63
N LEU A 248 20.09 -4.54 -14.75
CA LEU A 248 19.55 -5.48 -13.75
C LEU A 248 20.47 -6.71 -13.58
N LEU A 249 20.95 -7.29 -14.68
CA LEU A 249 21.87 -8.42 -14.66
C LEU A 249 23.27 -8.01 -14.15
N ALA A 250 23.79 -6.87 -14.58
CA ALA A 250 25.08 -6.34 -14.11
C ALA A 250 25.08 -5.97 -12.62
N LEU A 251 23.92 -5.69 -12.03
CA LEU A 251 23.78 -5.53 -10.59
C LEU A 251 23.85 -6.85 -9.82
N ALA A 252 23.62 -8.01 -10.45
CA ALA A 252 23.62 -9.34 -9.82
C ALA A 252 22.86 -9.40 -8.46
N PRO A 253 21.55 -9.07 -8.42
CA PRO A 253 20.75 -9.17 -7.20
C PRO A 253 20.41 -10.62 -6.83
N GLN A 254 20.30 -10.89 -5.54
CA GLN A 254 19.75 -12.14 -4.99
C GLN A 254 18.24 -12.23 -5.21
N VAL A 255 17.54 -11.10 -5.09
CA VAL A 255 16.08 -10.96 -5.21
C VAL A 255 15.72 -9.66 -5.92
N VAL A 256 14.70 -9.74 -6.77
CA VAL A 256 13.98 -8.58 -7.32
C VAL A 256 12.60 -8.54 -6.65
N PHE A 257 12.31 -7.50 -5.86
CA PHE A 257 10.98 -7.27 -5.31
C PHE A 257 10.12 -6.54 -6.34
N ASP A 258 9.07 -7.20 -6.82
CA ASP A 258 8.14 -6.70 -7.82
C ASP A 258 6.69 -6.79 -7.28
N TYR A 259 5.72 -6.26 -8.01
CA TYR A 259 4.30 -6.26 -7.63
C TYR A 259 3.45 -7.01 -8.68
N PRO A 260 2.38 -7.71 -8.28
CA PRO A 260 1.60 -8.56 -9.20
C PRO A 260 0.75 -7.80 -10.23
N PHE A 261 0.58 -6.47 -10.10
CA PHE A 261 -0.14 -5.64 -11.07
C PHE A 261 0.59 -5.58 -12.43
N GLY A 262 -0.17 -5.72 -13.53
CA GLY A 262 0.37 -5.68 -14.90
C GLY A 262 1.18 -6.93 -15.31
N ARG A 263 1.13 -8.02 -14.53
CA ARG A 263 1.93 -9.24 -14.75
C ARG A 263 1.70 -9.91 -16.12
N GLY A 264 0.52 -9.75 -16.72
CA GLY A 264 0.19 -10.32 -18.04
C GLY A 264 1.10 -9.82 -19.17
N ASP A 265 1.42 -8.52 -19.16
CA ASP A 265 2.25 -7.88 -20.19
C ASP A 265 3.75 -8.14 -20.01
N ARG A 266 4.15 -8.68 -18.85
CA ARG A 266 5.54 -9.00 -18.47
C ARG A 266 5.98 -10.42 -18.85
N GLY A 267 5.24 -11.06 -19.76
CA GLY A 267 5.46 -12.44 -20.22
C GLY A 267 6.86 -12.71 -20.79
N ALA A 268 7.32 -13.97 -20.67
CA ALA A 268 8.66 -14.46 -21.04
C ALA A 268 9.87 -13.76 -20.37
N ASN A 269 9.64 -12.69 -19.62
CA ASN A 269 10.67 -11.73 -19.22
C ASN A 269 10.99 -11.71 -17.70
N ALA A 270 10.36 -12.57 -16.91
CA ALA A 270 10.52 -12.62 -15.46
C ALA A 270 11.96 -12.99 -15.03
N PHE A 271 12.48 -12.30 -14.01
CA PHE A 271 13.79 -12.60 -13.43
C PHE A 271 13.71 -13.80 -12.47
N THR A 272 14.66 -14.72 -12.54
CA THR A 272 14.78 -15.87 -11.62
C THR A 272 15.15 -15.37 -10.23
N GLY A 273 14.21 -15.44 -9.28
CA GLY A 273 14.34 -14.80 -7.96
C GLY A 273 13.46 -13.56 -7.76
N THR A 274 12.39 -13.39 -8.57
CA THR A 274 11.42 -12.31 -8.35
C THR A 274 10.46 -12.64 -7.19
N VAL A 275 10.40 -11.78 -6.18
CA VAL A 275 9.49 -11.85 -5.04
C VAL A 275 8.34 -10.85 -5.21
N MET A 276 7.10 -11.34 -5.21
CA MET A 276 5.90 -10.49 -5.27
C MET A 276 5.68 -9.79 -3.93
N VAL A 277 5.26 -8.52 -3.99
CA VAL A 277 4.83 -7.68 -2.87
C VAL A 277 3.45 -7.13 -3.19
N ALA A 278 2.51 -7.26 -2.25
CA ALA A 278 1.09 -6.95 -2.43
C ALA A 278 0.60 -5.86 -1.45
N GLU A 279 1.51 -5.10 -0.85
CA GLU A 279 1.25 -4.08 0.18
C GLU A 279 0.20 -3.01 -0.20
N TYR A 280 0.07 -2.72 -1.49
CA TYR A 280 -0.91 -1.77 -2.01
C TYR A 280 -2.37 -2.28 -2.04
N LEU A 281 -2.60 -3.59 -1.82
CA LEU A 281 -3.93 -4.19 -1.71
C LEU A 281 -4.50 -4.12 -0.29
N GLU A 282 -3.68 -3.81 0.72
CA GLU A 282 -4.09 -3.81 2.13
C GLU A 282 -5.14 -2.74 2.43
N GLU A 283 -6.37 -3.19 2.72
CA GLU A 283 -7.53 -2.34 3.01
C GLU A 283 -7.38 -1.53 4.31
N HIS A 284 -6.59 -2.01 5.27
CA HIS A 284 -6.33 -1.34 6.54
C HIS A 284 -4.94 -0.68 6.56
N PRO A 285 -4.80 0.58 7.02
CA PRO A 285 -3.51 1.28 7.03
C PRO A 285 -2.44 0.58 7.89
N LEU A 286 -2.83 -0.09 8.98
CA LEU A 286 -1.90 -0.95 9.73
C LEU A 286 -1.57 -2.27 9.03
N GLY A 287 -2.44 -2.81 8.17
CA GLY A 287 -2.10 -3.97 7.33
C GLY A 287 -0.98 -3.61 6.36
N ARG A 288 -1.10 -2.45 5.71
CA ARG A 288 -0.04 -1.89 4.85
C ARG A 288 1.27 -1.65 5.61
N ALA A 289 1.22 -1.15 6.84
CA ALA A 289 2.40 -0.97 7.67
C ALA A 289 3.03 -2.31 8.14
N GLU A 290 2.22 -3.35 8.34
CA GLU A 290 2.68 -4.67 8.81
C GLU A 290 3.57 -5.40 7.81
N TRP A 291 3.59 -5.01 6.53
CA TRP A 291 4.58 -5.47 5.56
C TRP A 291 6.04 -5.17 5.99
N VAL A 292 6.28 -4.33 7.01
CA VAL A 292 7.60 -4.25 7.65
C VAL A 292 8.04 -5.58 8.27
N ARG A 293 7.11 -6.43 8.73
CA ARG A 293 7.38 -7.82 9.15
C ARG A 293 7.75 -8.72 7.97
N PHE A 294 7.10 -8.55 6.81
CA PHE A 294 7.42 -9.27 5.56
C PHE A 294 8.88 -9.06 5.16
N PHE A 295 9.30 -7.80 5.00
CA PHE A 295 10.70 -7.47 4.72
C PHE A 295 11.60 -7.88 5.91
N GLY A 296 11.14 -7.70 7.15
CA GLY A 296 11.84 -8.06 8.37
C GLY A 296 12.43 -9.48 8.38
N ALA A 297 11.65 -10.48 7.96
CA ALA A 297 12.13 -11.86 7.91
C ALA A 297 13.10 -12.13 6.74
N LEU A 298 12.86 -11.53 5.57
CA LEU A 298 13.75 -11.71 4.41
C LEU A 298 15.10 -10.99 4.61
N LEU A 299 15.13 -9.93 5.42
CA LEU A 299 16.35 -9.20 5.78
C LEU A 299 16.99 -9.69 7.11
N GLY A 300 16.48 -10.77 7.71
CA GLY A 300 17.06 -11.40 8.92
C GLY A 300 17.00 -10.54 10.19
N VAL A 301 16.01 -9.67 10.30
CA VAL A 301 15.84 -8.67 11.37
C VAL A 301 14.43 -8.68 11.96
N GLU A 302 13.79 -9.85 12.06
CA GLU A 302 12.41 -10.06 12.53
C GLU A 302 12.11 -9.34 13.85
N ARG A 303 13.03 -9.41 14.82
CA ARG A 303 12.88 -8.75 16.13
C ARG A 303 12.85 -7.23 16.04
N ARG A 304 13.56 -6.63 15.08
CA ARG A 304 13.49 -5.19 14.80
C ARG A 304 12.19 -4.86 14.09
N ALA A 305 11.79 -5.65 13.10
CA ALA A 305 10.56 -5.45 12.34
C ALA A 305 9.30 -5.51 13.22
N ASP A 306 9.21 -6.50 14.11
CA ASP A 306 8.13 -6.63 15.09
C ASP A 306 8.09 -5.43 16.05
N SER A 307 9.25 -4.97 16.53
CA SER A 307 9.34 -3.79 17.40
C SER A 307 8.95 -2.49 16.67
N VAL A 308 9.31 -2.34 15.38
CA VAL A 308 8.91 -1.21 14.55
C VAL A 308 7.40 -1.23 14.32
N PHE A 309 6.85 -2.39 13.96
CA PHE A 309 5.41 -2.53 13.73
C PHE A 309 4.58 -2.20 14.99
N LYS A 310 4.90 -2.83 16.13
CA LYS A 310 4.21 -2.58 17.41
C LYS A 310 4.30 -1.12 17.85
N ALA A 311 5.39 -0.43 17.54
CA ALA A 311 5.52 0.99 17.80
C ALA A 311 4.63 1.86 16.88
N ILE A 312 4.33 1.42 15.65
CA ILE A 312 3.40 2.10 14.72
C ILE A 312 1.95 1.84 15.15
N GLU A 313 1.60 0.57 15.32
CA GLU A 313 0.32 0.06 15.85
C GLU A 313 -0.10 0.82 17.11
N HIS A 314 0.76 0.87 18.13
CA HIS A 314 0.46 1.58 19.39
C HIS A 314 0.19 3.09 19.20
N ARG A 315 0.95 3.78 18.35
CA ARG A 315 0.70 5.22 18.08
C ARG A 315 -0.59 5.45 17.31
N TYR A 316 -0.91 4.56 16.38
CA TYR A 316 -2.15 4.60 15.61
C TYR A 316 -3.38 4.42 16.52
N ASP A 317 -3.40 3.33 17.30
CA ASP A 317 -4.55 3.00 18.15
C ASP A 317 -4.77 3.99 19.30
N VAL A 318 -3.70 4.61 19.81
CA VAL A 318 -3.80 5.74 20.77
C VAL A 318 -4.54 6.94 20.15
N LEU A 319 -4.24 7.31 18.90
CA LEU A 319 -4.93 8.42 18.21
C LEU A 319 -6.35 8.04 17.79
N ARG A 320 -6.54 6.80 17.36
CA ARG A 320 -7.84 6.22 17.01
C ARG A 320 -8.80 6.22 18.19
N GLY A 321 -8.33 5.82 19.38
CA GLY A 321 -9.12 5.84 20.62
C GLY A 321 -9.65 7.24 20.97
N MET A 322 -8.87 8.29 20.69
CA MET A 322 -9.29 9.69 20.89
C MET A 322 -10.46 10.12 19.98
N ARG A 323 -10.87 9.33 18.98
CA ARG A 323 -12.10 9.56 18.20
C ARG A 323 -13.35 9.65 19.10
N THR A 324 -13.37 8.90 20.20
CA THR A 324 -14.48 8.88 21.18
C THR A 324 -14.72 10.23 21.87
N HIS A 325 -13.79 11.17 21.78
CA HIS A 325 -13.92 12.53 22.35
C HIS A 325 -14.34 13.59 21.31
N LEU A 326 -14.65 13.20 20.07
CA LEU A 326 -15.07 14.10 19.00
C LEU A 326 -16.59 14.27 18.98
N THR A 327 -17.05 15.51 19.03
CA THR A 327 -18.50 15.86 19.09
C THR A 327 -19.13 16.11 17.72
N ARG A 328 -18.35 15.98 16.64
CA ARG A 328 -18.77 16.13 15.25
C ARG A 328 -18.09 15.07 14.39
N SER A 329 -18.68 14.79 13.23
CA SER A 329 -18.09 13.92 12.20
C SER A 329 -18.40 14.54 10.84
N PRO A 330 -17.55 15.47 10.33
CA PRO A 330 -17.84 16.19 9.10
C PRO A 330 -17.88 15.25 7.89
N GLN A 331 -18.61 15.64 6.85
CA GLN A 331 -18.71 14.90 5.60
C GLN A 331 -17.45 15.13 4.76
N VAL A 332 -16.72 14.06 4.44
CA VAL A 332 -15.42 14.12 3.75
C VAL A 332 -15.48 13.34 2.45
N LEU A 333 -15.22 14.02 1.33
CA LEU A 333 -14.85 13.38 0.08
C LEU A 333 -13.33 13.45 -0.08
N PHE A 334 -12.72 12.35 -0.52
CA PHE A 334 -11.34 12.30 -0.96
C PHE A 334 -11.35 11.87 -2.42
N ALA A 335 -10.90 12.73 -3.32
CA ALA A 335 -10.95 12.46 -4.75
C ALA A 335 -9.89 13.27 -5.50
N SER A 336 -9.35 12.71 -6.57
CA SER A 336 -8.41 13.41 -7.46
C SER A 336 -8.95 13.48 -8.88
N HIS A 337 -8.77 14.64 -9.53
CA HIS A 337 -9.12 14.82 -10.93
C HIS A 337 -8.08 14.17 -11.85
N TRP A 338 -8.54 13.40 -12.84
CA TRP A 338 -7.73 12.82 -13.90
C TRP A 338 -8.51 12.76 -15.22
N ASN A 339 -7.90 13.23 -16.31
CA ASN A 339 -8.43 13.10 -17.68
C ASN A 339 -9.93 13.48 -17.85
N GLY A 340 -10.40 14.54 -17.17
CA GLY A 340 -11.78 15.03 -17.26
C GLY A 340 -12.78 14.38 -16.30
N ALA A 341 -12.37 13.38 -15.51
CA ALA A 341 -13.18 12.74 -14.48
C ALA A 341 -12.55 12.91 -13.09
N TRP A 342 -13.31 12.64 -12.03
CA TRP A 342 -12.77 12.54 -10.67
C TRP A 342 -12.73 11.07 -10.25
N PHE A 343 -11.75 10.70 -9.43
CA PHE A 343 -11.58 9.34 -8.93
C PHE A 343 -11.47 9.37 -7.40
N ALA A 344 -12.38 8.66 -6.74
CA ALA A 344 -12.43 8.55 -5.27
C ALA A 344 -12.21 7.08 -4.87
N PRO A 345 -11.42 6.77 -3.84
CA PRO A 345 -11.27 5.38 -3.39
C PRO A 345 -12.58 4.86 -2.78
N ALA A 346 -12.78 3.54 -2.78
CA ALA A 346 -13.97 2.93 -2.20
C ALA A 346 -13.95 2.92 -0.66
N GLY A 347 -15.07 2.55 -0.03
CA GLY A 347 -15.24 2.54 1.42
C GLY A 347 -14.36 1.51 2.14
N ASN A 348 -14.04 0.41 1.45
CA ASN A 348 -13.06 -0.60 1.86
C ASN A 348 -11.58 -0.17 1.68
N SER A 349 -11.28 1.11 1.46
CA SER A 349 -9.90 1.58 1.29
C SER A 349 -9.23 2.02 2.60
N TYR A 350 -7.89 1.94 2.62
CA TYR A 350 -7.09 2.45 3.75
C TYR A 350 -7.32 3.95 4.00
N MET A 351 -7.61 4.74 2.94
CA MET A 351 -7.92 6.17 3.06
C MET A 351 -9.30 6.41 3.66
N ALA A 352 -10.32 5.63 3.27
CA ALA A 352 -11.64 5.70 3.90
C ALA A 352 -11.57 5.31 5.39
N THR A 353 -10.75 4.32 5.74
CA THR A 353 -10.48 3.92 7.13
C THR A 353 -9.77 5.02 7.91
N LEU A 354 -8.72 5.63 7.35
CA LEU A 354 -8.02 6.78 7.94
C LEU A 354 -8.95 7.98 8.18
N ILE A 355 -9.84 8.29 7.24
CA ILE A 355 -10.84 9.37 7.38
C ILE A 355 -11.84 9.05 8.50
N ASN A 356 -12.34 7.81 8.56
CA ASN A 356 -13.24 7.32 9.59
C ASN A 356 -12.58 7.35 10.98
N ASP A 357 -11.35 6.85 11.12
CA ASP A 357 -10.59 6.85 12.38
C ASP A 357 -10.18 8.26 12.82
N ALA A 358 -9.93 9.18 11.89
CA ALA A 358 -9.73 10.61 12.16
C ALA A 358 -10.99 11.32 12.68
N GLY A 359 -12.16 10.65 12.62
CA GLY A 359 -13.44 11.20 13.02
C GLY A 359 -14.09 12.09 11.95
N GLY A 360 -13.84 11.81 10.67
CA GLY A 360 -14.71 12.23 9.57
C GLY A 360 -15.70 11.12 9.19
N HIS A 361 -16.71 11.45 8.39
CA HIS A 361 -17.57 10.49 7.72
C HIS A 361 -17.25 10.49 6.22
N TYR A 362 -16.83 9.34 5.68
CA TYR A 362 -16.42 9.25 4.29
C TYR A 362 -17.64 9.06 3.36
N VAL A 363 -17.78 9.92 2.34
CA VAL A 363 -18.95 9.98 1.44
C VAL A 363 -19.28 8.66 0.73
N PHE A 364 -18.30 7.76 0.58
CA PHE A 364 -18.48 6.43 -0.01
C PHE A 364 -18.20 5.28 0.98
N SER A 365 -18.42 5.47 2.29
CA SER A 365 -18.22 4.45 3.33
C SER A 365 -18.86 3.10 3.00
N ASP A 366 -20.05 3.12 2.40
CA ASP A 366 -20.88 1.94 2.19
C ASP A 366 -20.56 1.23 0.85
N SER A 367 -19.51 1.69 0.15
CA SER A 367 -19.07 1.13 -1.14
C SER A 367 -17.94 0.13 -0.97
N VAL A 368 -17.99 -0.95 -1.75
CA VAL A 368 -16.92 -1.96 -1.84
C VAL A 368 -16.48 -2.08 -3.30
N ALA A 369 -15.19 -1.89 -3.57
CA ALA A 369 -14.60 -2.13 -4.88
C ALA A 369 -13.09 -2.41 -4.77
N ALA A 370 -12.54 -3.12 -5.77
CA ALA A 370 -11.11 -3.40 -5.88
C ALA A 370 -10.26 -2.22 -6.42
N GLY A 371 -10.78 -0.99 -6.35
CA GLY A 371 -10.15 0.19 -6.95
C GLY A 371 -10.99 1.46 -6.81
N ASN A 372 -10.57 2.52 -7.50
CA ASN A 372 -11.24 3.82 -7.42
C ASN A 372 -12.59 3.85 -8.15
N ILE A 373 -13.57 4.47 -7.50
CA ILE A 373 -14.87 4.84 -8.06
C ILE A 373 -14.66 6.00 -9.04
N ASN A 374 -15.08 5.81 -10.30
CA ASN A 374 -15.23 6.90 -11.24
C ASN A 374 -16.39 7.81 -10.80
N LEU A 375 -16.09 9.08 -10.59
CA LEU A 375 -17.00 10.13 -10.18
C LEU A 375 -17.12 11.17 -11.31
N PRO A 376 -18.17 11.08 -12.14
CA PRO A 376 -18.48 12.11 -13.14
C PRO A 376 -18.67 13.48 -12.48
N LEU A 377 -18.28 14.54 -13.19
CA LEU A 377 -18.29 15.91 -12.65
C LEU A 377 -19.69 16.35 -12.22
N GLU A 378 -20.73 15.97 -12.96
CA GLU A 378 -22.13 16.26 -12.65
C GLU A 378 -22.52 15.69 -11.28
N ARG A 379 -22.03 14.47 -10.97
CA ARG A 379 -22.26 13.82 -9.67
C ARG A 379 -21.43 14.47 -8.56
N LEU A 380 -20.19 14.90 -8.83
CA LEU A 380 -19.41 15.69 -7.88
C LEU A 380 -20.10 17.02 -7.54
N LEU A 381 -20.65 17.72 -8.53
CA LEU A 381 -21.34 18.99 -8.32
C LEU A 381 -22.64 18.82 -7.51
N VAL A 382 -23.38 17.73 -7.71
CA VAL A 382 -24.55 17.38 -6.88
C VAL A 382 -24.17 17.00 -5.44
N LEU A 383 -23.05 16.29 -5.24
CA LEU A 383 -22.54 15.97 -3.91
C LEU A 383 -21.89 17.18 -3.19
N GLY A 384 -21.50 18.22 -3.93
CA GLY A 384 -20.69 19.33 -3.41
C GLY A 384 -21.30 20.10 -2.24
N ASP A 385 -22.63 20.14 -2.15
CA ASP A 385 -23.37 20.79 -1.06
C ASP A 385 -23.59 19.88 0.17
N THR A 386 -23.35 18.56 0.05
CA THR A 386 -23.44 17.59 1.16
C THR A 386 -22.08 17.27 1.79
N ILE A 387 -21.03 18.03 1.45
CA ILE A 387 -19.64 17.78 1.84
C ILE A 387 -19.11 18.99 2.64
N ASP A 388 -18.43 18.73 3.75
CA ASP A 388 -17.70 19.74 4.52
C ASP A 388 -16.25 19.91 4.02
N HIS A 389 -15.57 18.80 3.70
CA HIS A 389 -14.17 18.80 3.26
C HIS A 389 -13.95 18.03 1.94
N LEU A 390 -13.22 18.65 1.00
CA LEU A 390 -12.63 17.94 -0.15
C LEU A 390 -11.13 17.73 0.05
N GLY A 391 -10.71 16.47 0.11
CA GLY A 391 -9.31 16.04 0.09
C GLY A 391 -8.85 15.66 -1.31
N VAL A 392 -7.66 16.10 -1.71
CA VAL A 392 -7.06 15.78 -3.02
C VAL A 392 -5.62 15.27 -2.86
N LEU A 393 -5.27 14.20 -3.56
CA LEU A 393 -3.88 13.76 -3.73
C LEU A 393 -3.37 14.16 -5.11
N LEU A 394 -2.24 14.86 -5.16
CA LEU A 394 -1.65 15.39 -6.39
C LEU A 394 -0.12 15.37 -6.33
N ALA A 395 0.52 15.66 -7.47
CA ALA A 395 1.90 16.13 -7.53
C ALA A 395 1.92 17.50 -8.18
N ALA A 396 2.50 18.48 -7.49
CA ALA A 396 2.71 19.83 -8.00
C ALA A 396 4.02 20.40 -7.44
N SER A 397 4.92 20.81 -8.33
CA SER A 397 6.23 21.37 -7.98
C SER A 397 6.19 22.85 -7.55
N GLY A 398 5.01 23.48 -7.62
CA GLY A 398 4.78 24.89 -7.27
C GLY A 398 3.73 25.07 -6.17
N PRO A 399 3.41 26.32 -5.78
CA PRO A 399 2.34 26.62 -4.85
C PRO A 399 1.00 26.08 -5.35
N VAL A 400 0.26 25.39 -4.48
CA VAL A 400 -1.07 24.85 -4.79
C VAL A 400 -2.14 25.73 -4.18
N ASP A 401 -2.91 26.40 -5.04
CA ASP A 401 -4.12 27.13 -4.69
C ASP A 401 -5.37 26.28 -4.96
N ARG A 402 -6.57 26.85 -4.70
CA ARG A 402 -7.83 26.14 -4.94
C ARG A 402 -8.08 25.84 -6.41
N ALA A 403 -7.65 26.71 -7.33
CA ALA A 403 -7.80 26.47 -8.76
C ALA A 403 -6.96 25.27 -9.20
N THR A 404 -5.71 25.20 -8.75
CA THR A 404 -4.79 24.09 -9.00
C THR A 404 -5.32 22.78 -8.40
N LEU A 405 -5.82 22.81 -7.15
CA LEU A 405 -6.39 21.64 -6.47
C LEU A 405 -7.58 21.01 -7.23
N VAL A 406 -8.40 21.81 -7.93
CA VAL A 406 -9.55 21.30 -8.70
C VAL A 406 -9.27 21.12 -10.21
N GLY A 407 -8.01 21.11 -10.63
CA GLY A 407 -7.64 20.98 -12.06
C GLY A 407 -8.10 22.15 -12.93
N GLY A 408 -8.38 23.31 -12.33
CA GLY A 408 -8.82 24.53 -13.00
C GLY A 408 -10.33 24.67 -13.24
N ASP A 409 -11.19 23.71 -12.82
CA ASP A 409 -12.64 23.84 -13.06
C ASP A 409 -13.30 24.89 -12.13
N PRO A 410 -13.85 25.99 -12.68
CA PRO A 410 -14.42 27.07 -11.87
C PRO A 410 -15.76 26.70 -11.22
N ARG A 411 -16.42 25.60 -11.63
CA ARG A 411 -17.63 25.09 -10.98
C ARG A 411 -17.25 24.41 -9.67
N VAL A 412 -16.26 23.52 -9.70
CA VAL A 412 -15.73 22.83 -8.52
C VAL A 412 -15.09 23.83 -7.55
N ALA A 413 -14.33 24.81 -8.06
CA ALA A 413 -13.70 25.86 -7.24
C ALA A 413 -14.69 26.72 -6.43
N ARG A 414 -15.98 26.77 -6.82
CA ARG A 414 -17.03 27.52 -6.12
C ARG A 414 -17.72 26.73 -5.00
N LEU A 415 -17.58 25.39 -4.99
CA LEU A 415 -18.22 24.52 -3.99
C LEU A 415 -17.76 24.86 -2.58
N ARG A 416 -18.67 24.76 -1.61
CA ARG A 416 -18.41 25.12 -0.22
C ARG A 416 -17.24 24.32 0.37
N CYS A 417 -17.22 23.01 0.16
CA CYS A 417 -16.15 22.10 0.57
C CYS A 417 -14.76 22.45 0.02
N VAL A 418 -14.68 23.18 -1.10
CA VAL A 418 -13.41 23.63 -1.69
C VAL A 418 -12.97 24.99 -1.14
N ARG A 419 -13.91 25.92 -0.93
CA ARG A 419 -13.60 27.25 -0.39
C ARG A 419 -13.20 27.20 1.09
N GLU A 420 -13.92 26.41 1.87
CA GLU A 420 -13.90 26.47 3.34
C GLU A 420 -13.19 25.28 3.98
N GLY A 421 -13.14 24.12 3.30
CA GLY A 421 -12.68 22.84 3.86
C GLY A 421 -11.68 22.05 3.01
N ALA A 422 -11.10 22.63 1.95
CA ALA A 422 -10.16 21.92 1.08
C ALA A 422 -8.88 21.51 1.82
N PHE A 423 -8.40 20.30 1.55
CA PHE A 423 -7.09 19.83 1.99
C PHE A 423 -6.39 19.00 0.91
N LEU A 424 -5.06 18.91 1.00
CA LEU A 424 -4.24 18.22 0.02
C LEU A 424 -3.13 17.38 0.65
N GLY A 425 -2.73 16.35 -0.08
CA GLY A 425 -1.41 15.75 -0.01
C GLY A 425 -0.67 16.00 -1.34
N ASN A 426 0.63 16.31 -1.28
CA ASN A 426 1.45 16.58 -2.46
C ASN A 426 2.67 15.65 -2.55
N SER A 427 2.59 14.60 -3.38
CA SER A 427 3.69 13.63 -3.56
C SER A 427 4.93 14.20 -4.28
N ALA A 428 4.83 15.41 -4.85
CA ALA A 428 6.00 16.14 -5.32
C ALA A 428 6.88 16.67 -4.18
N THR A 429 6.29 17.03 -3.03
CA THR A 429 7.00 17.65 -1.90
C THR A 429 7.09 16.79 -0.64
N ASP A 430 6.14 15.88 -0.44
CA ASP A 430 5.95 15.12 0.80
C ASP A 430 5.93 13.61 0.50
N ASP A 431 6.53 12.78 1.36
CA ASP A 431 6.76 11.35 1.09
C ASP A 431 5.53 10.45 1.34
N ILE A 432 4.46 10.71 0.59
CA ILE A 432 3.14 10.07 0.74
C ILE A 432 3.14 8.62 0.23
N PHE A 433 4.04 8.26 -0.68
CA PHE A 433 4.17 6.90 -1.21
C PHE A 433 5.34 6.10 -0.61
N GLY A 434 6.24 6.73 0.16
CA GLY A 434 7.26 6.07 0.97
C GLY A 434 6.92 6.10 2.45
N ALA A 435 7.50 7.02 3.21
CA ALA A 435 7.44 7.08 4.67
C ALA A 435 6.01 7.07 5.27
N ALA A 436 5.02 7.67 4.59
CA ALA A 436 3.63 7.67 5.10
C ALA A 436 3.02 6.27 5.26
N LEU A 437 3.49 5.25 4.52
CA LEU A 437 3.05 3.86 4.65
C LEU A 437 3.42 3.25 6.01
N LEU A 438 4.49 3.75 6.63
CA LEU A 438 4.99 3.33 7.95
C LEU A 438 4.74 4.37 9.04
N GLU A 439 4.01 5.43 8.69
CA GLU A 439 3.54 6.46 9.62
C GLU A 439 2.03 6.73 9.42
N PRO A 440 1.16 5.71 9.37
CA PRO A 440 -0.28 5.91 9.30
C PRO A 440 -0.81 6.67 10.53
N ASP A 441 -0.10 6.67 11.66
CA ASP A 441 -0.40 7.48 12.83
C ASP A 441 -0.13 8.98 12.61
N GLU A 442 0.83 9.35 11.76
CA GLU A 442 1.03 10.75 11.35
C GLU A 442 -0.05 11.19 10.37
N VAL A 443 -0.41 10.35 9.39
CA VAL A 443 -1.50 10.62 8.45
C VAL A 443 -2.84 10.76 9.18
N LEU A 444 -3.15 9.84 10.10
CA LEU A 444 -4.33 9.90 10.97
C LEU A 444 -4.34 11.20 11.80
N ARG A 445 -3.20 11.61 12.34
CA ARG A 445 -3.08 12.86 13.11
C ARG A 445 -3.33 14.08 12.23
N ASP A 446 -2.76 14.13 11.04
CA ASP A 446 -2.95 15.24 10.09
C ASP A 446 -4.41 15.40 9.69
N LEU A 447 -5.08 14.31 9.29
CA LEU A 447 -6.51 14.30 8.95
C LEU A 447 -7.37 14.74 10.14
N ARG A 448 -7.07 14.24 11.34
CA ARG A 448 -7.73 14.68 12.58
C ARG A 448 -7.55 16.18 12.83
N CYS A 449 -6.37 16.74 12.57
CA CYS A 449 -6.13 18.18 12.69
C CYS A 449 -6.88 19.01 11.64
N ILE A 450 -7.16 18.46 10.46
CA ILE A 450 -7.93 19.12 9.40
C ILE A 450 -9.43 19.12 9.76
N PHE A 451 -9.98 17.97 10.16
CA PHE A 451 -11.40 17.82 10.49
C PHE A 451 -11.76 18.42 11.85
N HIS A 452 -10.82 18.43 12.80
CA HIS A 452 -11.01 18.90 14.18
C HIS A 452 -9.86 19.82 14.65
N PRO A 453 -9.70 21.04 14.08
CA PRO A 453 -8.53 21.90 14.32
C PRO A 453 -8.26 22.23 15.80
N GLY A 454 -9.31 22.35 16.62
CA GLY A 454 -9.19 22.57 18.07
C GLY A 454 -8.50 21.44 18.83
N SER A 455 -8.36 20.24 18.24
CA SER A 455 -7.68 19.10 18.87
C SER A 455 -6.15 19.08 18.69
N CYS A 456 -5.58 20.02 17.92
CA CYS A 456 -4.18 19.94 17.47
C CYS A 456 -3.29 21.15 17.82
N ALA A 457 -3.77 22.13 18.59
CA ALA A 457 -2.96 23.24 19.13
C ALA A 457 -2.07 23.99 18.10
N GLY A 458 -2.54 24.15 16.85
CA GLY A 458 -1.79 24.84 15.79
C GLY A 458 -0.69 24.01 15.11
N ARG A 459 -0.61 22.70 15.35
CA ARG A 459 0.30 21.78 14.64
C ARG A 459 0.11 21.85 13.13
N LYS A 460 1.21 22.00 12.39
CA LYS A 460 1.24 21.78 10.93
C LYS A 460 1.27 20.29 10.63
N GLY A 461 0.49 19.85 9.63
CA GLY A 461 0.53 18.47 9.14
C GLY A 461 1.84 18.15 8.39
N ARG A 462 2.17 16.86 8.30
CA ARG A 462 3.38 16.31 7.67
C ARG A 462 3.14 15.81 6.24
N TYR A 463 2.00 15.18 6.00
CA TYR A 463 1.60 14.60 4.71
C TYR A 463 0.35 15.27 4.14
N PHE A 464 -0.60 15.63 5.01
CA PHE A 464 -1.83 16.31 4.61
C PHE A 464 -1.95 17.69 5.27
N ARG A 465 -2.40 18.67 4.49
CA ARG A 465 -2.55 20.07 4.93
C ARG A 465 -3.81 20.70 4.33
N ALA A 466 -4.55 21.43 5.15
CA ALA A 466 -5.65 22.28 4.67
C ALA A 466 -5.10 23.41 3.77
N ILE A 467 -5.85 23.79 2.72
CA ILE A 467 -5.58 25.01 1.98
C ILE A 467 -6.11 26.20 2.81
N PRO A 468 -5.33 27.29 3.00
CA PRO A 468 -5.80 28.50 3.67
C PRO A 468 -7.08 29.09 3.04
N GLN A 469 -7.88 29.78 3.87
CA GLN A 469 -9.09 30.51 3.46
C GLN A 469 -8.76 31.87 2.82
#